data_AF-A0A0A5FUM8-F1
#
_entry.id   AF-A0A0A5FUM8-F1
#
_cell.length_a   1.000
_cell.length_b   1.000
_cell.length_c   1.000
_cell.angle_alpha   90.00
_cell.angle_beta   90.00
_cell.angle_gamma   90.00
#
_symmetry.space_group_name_H-M   'P 1'
#
loop_
_entity.id
_entity.type
_entity.pdbx_description
1 polymer ?
#
loop_
_entity_poly.entity_id
_entity_poly.type
_entity_poly.pdbx_seq_one_letter_code
_entity_poly.pdbx_strand_id
1 'polypeptide(L)'
;MLMREECIQLLSDETLTYKDIFTLQCSLNKLVINSCQQTISLNEGQKRLLVALLKGINCKRQIINLVWYENHQRISDNNYHQLIFQLRALLQRYNIAGELIVTIPNYGLKLNESLLTTNSLHFSQKINQRKKKGNNTVRKSHLNSTLTRIFNLGRSFFTP
;
A
#
# COMPACT_ATOMS: atom_id res chain seq x y z
N MET A 1 23.73 -7.84 -11.02
CA MET A 1 23.37 -7.01 -9.85
C MET A 1 23.33 -5.59 -10.40
N LEU A 2 22.25 -4.84 -10.21
CA LEU A 2 22.15 -3.50 -10.82
C LEU A 2 23.27 -2.60 -10.28
N MET A 3 24.01 -1.96 -11.18
CA MET A 3 25.07 -1.02 -10.81
C MET A 3 24.46 0.33 -10.45
N ARG A 4 25.19 1.15 -9.67
CA ARG A 4 24.72 2.48 -9.27
C ARG A 4 24.34 3.34 -10.48
N GLU A 5 25.15 3.31 -11.53
CA GLU A 5 24.95 4.10 -12.75
C GLU A 5 23.67 3.67 -13.49
N GLU A 6 23.44 2.35 -13.59
CA GLU A 6 22.20 1.80 -14.15
C GLU A 6 20.98 2.25 -13.33
N CYS A 7 21.07 2.26 -12.00
CA CYS A 7 20.00 2.76 -11.14
C CYS A 7 19.71 4.24 -11.39
N ILE A 8 20.73 5.08 -11.56
CA ILE A 8 20.57 6.51 -11.85
C ILE A 8 19.91 6.69 -13.22
N GLN A 9 20.35 5.96 -14.24
CA GLN A 9 19.74 5.98 -15.58
C GLN A 9 18.28 5.48 -15.56
N LEU A 10 17.96 4.49 -14.74
CA LEU A 10 16.59 4.01 -14.59
C LEU A 10 15.69 5.03 -13.89
N LEU A 11 16.25 5.88 -13.03
CA LEU A 11 15.54 6.89 -12.25
C LEU A 11 15.57 8.30 -12.88
N SER A 12 16.31 8.49 -13.98
CA SER A 12 16.47 9.81 -14.63
C SER A 12 15.23 10.27 -15.39
N ASP A 13 14.26 9.39 -15.61
CA ASP A 13 13.03 9.73 -16.32
C ASP A 13 12.21 10.76 -15.53
N GLU A 14 11.86 11.87 -16.17
CA GLU A 14 11.05 12.92 -15.54
C GLU A 14 9.59 12.47 -15.33
N THR A 15 9.05 11.75 -16.31
CA THR A 15 7.69 11.19 -16.27
C THR A 15 7.65 9.80 -16.88
N LEU A 16 6.88 8.91 -16.25
CA LEU A 16 6.67 7.53 -16.69
C LEU A 16 5.18 7.28 -16.84
N THR A 17 4.71 7.08 -18.06
CA THR A 17 3.32 6.70 -18.36
C THR A 17 3.22 5.18 -18.44
N TYR A 18 2.14 4.64 -17.90
CA TYR A 18 1.86 3.20 -17.95
C TYR A 18 0.47 2.95 -18.51
N LYS A 19 0.44 2.45 -19.75
CA LYS A 19 -0.77 2.06 -20.50
C LYS A 19 -1.89 3.11 -20.45
N ASP A 20 -1.53 4.39 -20.36
CA ASP A 20 -2.46 5.54 -20.16
C ASP A 20 -3.36 5.46 -18.92
N ILE A 21 -3.07 4.56 -17.99
CA ILE A 21 -3.82 4.39 -16.74
C ILE A 21 -3.19 5.25 -15.64
N PHE A 22 -1.86 5.25 -15.57
CA PHE A 22 -1.11 6.05 -14.61
C PHE A 22 0.00 6.84 -15.29
N THR A 23 0.28 8.00 -14.69
CA THR A 23 1.41 8.84 -15.01
C THR A 23 2.18 9.11 -13.72
N LEU A 24 3.36 8.54 -13.59
CA LEU A 24 4.27 8.82 -12.50
C LEU A 24 5.12 10.04 -12.88
N GLN A 25 4.99 11.13 -12.13
CA GLN A 25 5.85 12.30 -12.25
C GLN A 25 6.98 12.19 -11.22
N CYS A 26 8.15 11.82 -11.71
CA CYS A 26 9.32 11.54 -10.88
C CYS A 26 9.93 12.80 -10.28
N SER A 27 9.87 13.93 -11.00
CA SER A 27 10.35 15.24 -10.53
C SER A 27 9.53 15.78 -9.35
N LEU A 28 8.22 15.50 -9.34
CA LEU A 28 7.30 15.99 -8.30
C LEU A 28 6.99 14.93 -7.23
N ASN A 29 7.52 13.71 -7.37
CA ASN A 29 7.15 12.56 -6.53
C ASN A 29 5.63 12.36 -6.46
N LYS A 30 4.94 12.43 -7.60
CA LYS A 30 3.48 12.33 -7.69
C LYS A 30 3.05 11.24 -8.66
N LEU A 31 2.06 10.44 -8.25
CA LEU A 31 1.38 9.49 -9.13
C LEU A 31 0.02 10.09 -9.53
N VAL A 32 -0.14 10.36 -10.82
CA VAL A 32 -1.40 10.80 -11.41
C VAL A 32 -2.11 9.59 -11.99
N ILE A 33 -3.39 9.46 -11.69
CA ILE A 33 -4.24 8.38 -12.18
C ILE A 33 -5.19 8.98 -13.20
N ASN A 34 -4.97 8.62 -14.46
CA ASN A 34 -5.65 9.24 -15.59
C ASN A 34 -7.16 8.93 -15.57
N SER A 35 -7.56 7.72 -15.15
CA SER A 35 -8.96 7.32 -15.08
C SER A 35 -9.80 8.13 -14.07
N CYS A 36 -9.17 8.80 -13.12
CA CYS A 36 -9.82 9.45 -11.98
C CYS A 36 -9.43 10.92 -11.85
N GLN A 37 -8.46 11.36 -12.66
CA GLN A 37 -7.69 12.59 -12.49
C GLN A 37 -7.21 12.80 -11.04
N GLN A 38 -6.90 11.72 -10.34
CA GLN A 38 -6.49 11.77 -8.94
C GLN A 38 -4.97 11.80 -8.85
N THR A 39 -4.44 12.67 -7.99
CA THR A 39 -3.00 12.80 -7.77
C THR A 39 -2.64 12.34 -6.36
N ILE A 40 -1.66 11.45 -6.26
CA ILE A 40 -1.15 10.89 -5.01
C ILE A 40 0.27 11.37 -4.81
N SER A 41 0.54 12.01 -3.68
CA SER A 41 1.90 12.36 -3.27
C SER A 41 2.62 11.13 -2.72
N LEU A 42 3.84 10.89 -3.19
CA LEU A 42 4.67 9.74 -2.85
C LEU A 42 5.92 10.19 -2.09
N ASN A 43 6.41 9.33 -1.21
CA ASN A 43 7.78 9.43 -0.72
C ASN A 43 8.77 8.91 -1.79
N GLU A 44 10.03 9.30 -1.69
CA GLU A 44 11.11 8.92 -2.60
C GLU A 44 11.22 7.39 -2.76
N GLY A 45 11.16 6.63 -1.65
CA GLY A 45 11.17 5.17 -1.71
C GLY A 45 9.95 4.59 -2.44
N GLN A 46 8.77 5.19 -2.26
CA GLN A 46 7.54 4.75 -2.93
C GLN A 46 7.59 5.06 -4.43
N LYS A 47 8.11 6.24 -4.81
CA LYS A 47 8.39 6.57 -6.21
C LYS A 47 9.33 5.54 -6.82
N ARG A 48 10.52 5.34 -6.23
CA ARG A 48 11.52 4.42 -6.79
C ARG A 48 10.99 3.00 -6.92
N LEU A 49 10.16 2.55 -5.98
CA LEU A 49 9.49 1.26 -6.05
C LEU A 49 8.52 1.20 -7.25
N LEU A 50 7.73 2.25 -7.46
CA LEU A 50 6.86 2.34 -8.64
C LEU A 50 7.66 2.38 -9.93
N VAL A 51 8.76 3.15 -10.01
CA VAL A 51 9.65 3.13 -11.18
C VAL A 51 10.15 1.71 -11.45
N ALA A 52 10.58 0.98 -10.42
CA ALA A 52 11.00 -0.42 -10.56
C ALA A 52 9.93 -1.26 -11.25
N LEU A 53 8.70 -1.19 -10.73
CA LEU A 53 7.56 -1.96 -11.22
C LEU A 53 7.14 -1.54 -12.64
N LEU A 54 7.17 -0.24 -12.95
CA LEU A 54 6.83 0.29 -14.26
C LEU A 54 7.84 -0.12 -15.33
N LYS A 55 9.12 -0.23 -14.96
CA LYS A 55 10.20 -0.73 -15.83
C LYS A 55 10.30 -2.26 -15.86
N GLY A 56 9.39 -2.98 -15.20
CA GLY A 56 9.36 -4.44 -15.18
C GLY A 56 10.39 -5.11 -14.25
N ILE A 57 11.02 -4.33 -13.36
CA ILE A 57 11.96 -4.83 -12.35
C ILE A 57 11.15 -5.44 -11.20
N ASN A 58 11.00 -6.77 -11.27
CA ASN A 58 10.09 -7.52 -10.39
C ASN A 58 10.81 -8.31 -9.30
N CYS A 59 12.12 -8.55 -9.46
CA CYS A 59 12.92 -9.34 -8.52
C CYS A 59 13.15 -8.56 -7.22
N LYS A 60 12.87 -9.17 -6.05
CA LYS A 60 13.08 -8.57 -4.71
C LYS A 60 14.46 -7.91 -4.59
N ARG A 61 15.53 -8.63 -4.97
CA ARG A 61 16.91 -8.15 -4.83
C ARG A 61 17.21 -6.95 -5.73
N GLN A 62 16.66 -6.92 -6.95
CA GLN A 62 16.82 -5.79 -7.87
C GLN A 62 16.01 -4.58 -7.40
N ILE A 63 14.79 -4.80 -6.90
CA ILE A 63 13.96 -3.74 -6.32
C ILE A 63 14.66 -3.10 -5.13
N ILE A 64 15.19 -3.91 -4.19
CA ILE A 64 15.92 -3.39 -3.03
C ILE A 64 17.11 -2.55 -3.49
N ASN A 65 17.87 -3.04 -4.48
CA ASN A 65 19.01 -2.30 -5.00
C ASN A 65 18.61 -0.98 -5.67
N LEU A 66 17.52 -0.96 -6.45
CA LEU A 66 17.08 0.26 -7.13
C LEU A 66 16.53 1.30 -6.15
N VAL A 67 15.69 0.87 -5.20
CA VAL A 67 15.02 1.78 -4.27
C VAL A 67 16.01 2.43 -3.31
N TRP A 68 16.95 1.64 -2.79
CA TRP A 68 17.94 2.11 -1.83
C TRP A 68 19.32 2.25 -2.43
N TYR A 69 19.40 2.71 -3.69
CA TYR A 69 20.66 2.65 -4.42
C TYR A 69 21.81 3.45 -3.77
N GLU A 70 21.45 4.44 -2.96
CA GLU A 70 22.37 5.29 -2.18
C GLU A 70 22.77 4.67 -0.82
N ASN A 71 21.89 3.87 -0.20
CA ASN A 71 21.96 3.46 1.20
C ASN A 71 21.99 1.93 1.42
N HIS A 72 22.32 1.15 0.39
CA HIS A 72 22.23 -0.33 0.39
C HIS A 72 22.80 -1.04 1.63
N GLN A 73 23.85 -0.51 2.26
CA GLN A 73 24.56 -1.18 3.35
C GLN A 73 23.75 -1.36 4.64
N ARG A 74 22.64 -0.62 4.84
CA ARG A 74 21.84 -0.67 6.08
C ARG A 74 20.41 -1.19 5.89
N ILE A 75 20.04 -1.65 4.70
CA ILE A 75 18.65 -2.00 4.40
C ILE A 75 18.42 -3.48 4.61
N SER A 76 17.57 -3.79 5.58
CA SER A 76 17.07 -5.16 5.81
C SER A 76 15.81 -5.45 5.00
N ASP A 77 15.51 -6.74 4.84
CA ASP A 77 14.26 -7.23 4.24
C ASP A 77 13.00 -6.64 4.89
N ASN A 78 13.06 -6.29 6.18
CA ASN A 78 11.94 -5.66 6.87
C ASN A 78 11.56 -4.30 6.24
N ASN A 79 12.55 -3.50 5.84
CA ASN A 79 12.31 -2.22 5.17
C ASN A 79 11.57 -2.41 3.84
N TYR A 80 11.95 -3.45 3.09
CA TYR A 80 11.29 -3.81 1.84
C TYR A 80 9.81 -4.16 2.08
N HIS A 81 9.52 -5.01 3.06
CA HIS A 81 8.14 -5.37 3.40
C HIS A 81 7.32 -4.18 3.92
N GLN A 82 7.93 -3.32 4.74
CA GLN A 82 7.30 -2.09 5.24
C GLN A 82 6.96 -1.13 4.10
N LEU A 83 7.86 -0.93 3.14
CA LEU A 83 7.62 -0.06 2.00
C LEU A 83 6.45 -0.55 1.14
N ILE A 84 6.37 -1.85 0.89
CA ILE A 84 5.25 -2.47 0.16
C ILE A 84 3.94 -2.25 0.92
N PHE A 85 3.93 -2.51 2.22
CA PHE A 85 2.75 -2.34 3.05
C PHE A 85 2.27 -0.87 3.04
N GLN A 86 3.20 0.07 3.20
CA GLN A 86 2.89 1.51 3.13
C GLN A 86 2.34 1.92 1.77
N LEU A 87 2.93 1.44 0.68
CA LEU A 87 2.45 1.74 -0.67
C LEU A 87 1.05 1.16 -0.91
N ARG A 88 0.79 -0.08 -0.48
CA ARG A 88 -0.56 -0.67 -0.56
C ARG A 88 -1.58 0.11 0.25
N ALA A 89 -1.24 0.47 1.48
CA ALA A 89 -2.10 1.28 2.33
C ALA A 89 -2.38 2.66 1.73
N LEU A 90 -1.37 3.28 1.10
CA LEU A 90 -1.53 4.54 0.39
C LEU A 90 -2.52 4.38 -0.77
N LEU A 91 -2.33 3.38 -1.65
CA LEU A 91 -3.24 3.10 -2.76
C LEU A 91 -4.69 2.87 -2.28
N GLN A 92 -4.87 2.10 -1.21
CA GLN A 92 -6.19 1.83 -0.63
C GLN A 92 -6.89 3.09 -0.11
N ARG A 93 -6.14 4.06 0.47
CA ARG A 93 -6.71 5.35 0.90
C ARG A 93 -7.29 6.15 -0.26
N TYR A 94 -6.72 5.99 -1.45
CA TYR A 94 -7.21 6.61 -2.68
C TYR A 94 -8.18 5.70 -3.45
N ASN A 95 -8.81 4.73 -2.79
CA ASN A 95 -9.76 3.76 -3.36
C ASN A 95 -9.20 2.88 -4.49
N ILE A 96 -7.87 2.75 -4.58
CA ILE A 96 -7.23 1.83 -5.53
C ILE A 96 -7.07 0.49 -4.83
N ALA A 97 -7.40 -0.59 -5.55
CA ALA A 97 -7.21 -1.93 -5.02
C ALA A 97 -5.72 -2.14 -4.70
N GLY A 98 -5.39 -2.40 -3.43
CA GLY A 98 -4.03 -2.74 -3.02
C GLY A 98 -3.49 -4.03 -3.67
N GLU A 99 -4.39 -4.83 -4.24
CA GLU A 99 -4.10 -5.99 -5.10
C GLU A 99 -3.45 -5.62 -6.44
N LEU A 100 -3.38 -4.33 -6.77
CA LEU A 100 -2.58 -3.85 -7.89
C LEU A 100 -1.12 -4.30 -7.78
N ILE A 101 -0.58 -4.35 -6.56
CA ILE A 101 0.78 -4.82 -6.31
C ILE A 101 0.69 -6.22 -5.73
N VAL A 102 0.96 -7.22 -6.57
CA VAL A 102 0.94 -8.63 -6.18
C VAL A 102 2.34 -9.05 -5.74
N THR A 103 2.41 -9.71 -4.58
CA THR A 103 3.65 -10.35 -4.14
C THR A 103 3.72 -11.75 -4.75
N ILE A 104 4.84 -12.04 -5.41
CA ILE A 104 5.14 -13.36 -5.94
C ILE A 104 6.06 -14.06 -4.93
N PRO A 105 5.61 -15.16 -4.29
CA PRO A 105 6.43 -15.90 -3.33
C PRO A 105 7.79 -16.27 -3.93
N ASN A 106 8.85 -16.12 -3.13
CA ASN A 106 10.24 -16.43 -3.51
C ASN A 106 10.81 -15.64 -4.71
N TYR A 107 10.10 -14.64 -5.22
CA TYR A 107 10.54 -13.85 -6.37
C TYR A 107 10.58 -12.34 -6.06
N GLY A 108 9.45 -11.75 -5.68
CA GLY A 108 9.37 -10.31 -5.44
C GLY A 108 7.97 -9.75 -5.64
N LEU A 109 7.82 -8.77 -6.53
CA LEU A 109 6.58 -8.04 -6.78
C LEU A 109 6.28 -7.96 -8.26
N LYS A 110 4.99 -7.85 -8.59
CA LYS A 110 4.54 -7.58 -9.94
C LYS A 110 3.30 -6.69 -9.91
N LEU A 111 3.15 -5.86 -10.94
CA LEU A 111 1.89 -5.16 -11.19
C LEU A 111 0.86 -6.12 -11.78
N ASN A 112 -0.33 -6.10 -11.19
CA ASN A 112 -1.44 -6.90 -11.65
C ASN A 112 -2.15 -6.24 -12.82
N GLU A 113 -1.73 -6.58 -14.03
CA GLU A 113 -2.27 -5.98 -15.25
C GLU A 113 -3.77 -6.26 -15.48
N SER A 114 -4.29 -7.38 -14.96
CA SER A 114 -5.71 -7.72 -15.11
C SER A 114 -6.60 -6.78 -14.28
N LEU A 115 -6.14 -6.36 -13.10
CA LEU A 115 -6.83 -5.37 -12.29
C LEU A 115 -6.74 -3.96 -12.86
N LEU A 116 -5.69 -3.67 -13.64
CA LEU A 116 -5.56 -2.39 -14.34
C LEU A 116 -6.53 -2.26 -15.51
N THR A 117 -6.70 -3.34 -16.25
CA THR A 117 -7.66 -3.41 -17.36
C THR A 117 -9.10 -3.40 -16.85
N THR A 118 -9.36 -4.02 -15.69
CA THR A 118 -10.71 -4.07 -15.10
C THR A 118 -11.06 -2.80 -14.32
N ASN A 119 -10.10 -2.13 -13.68
CA ASN A 119 -10.37 -0.89 -12.95
C ASN A 119 -10.63 0.30 -13.85
N SER A 120 -10.08 0.37 -15.07
CA SER A 120 -10.50 1.38 -16.06
C SER A 120 -11.99 1.25 -16.39
N LEU A 121 -12.53 0.02 -16.38
CA LEU A 121 -13.95 -0.27 -16.57
C LEU A 121 -14.80 -0.06 -15.30
N HIS A 122 -14.24 -0.32 -14.10
CA HIS A 122 -14.99 -0.24 -12.83
C HIS A 122 -14.89 1.12 -12.12
N PHE A 123 -13.94 2.01 -12.48
CA PHE A 123 -13.89 3.37 -11.93
C PHE A 123 -15.19 4.14 -12.22
N SER A 124 -15.84 3.82 -13.35
CA SER A 124 -17.13 4.39 -13.74
C SER A 124 -18.32 3.91 -12.91
N GLN A 125 -18.21 2.85 -12.10
CA GLN A 125 -19.37 2.24 -11.42
C GLN A 125 -19.35 2.33 -9.89
N LYS A 126 -18.21 2.65 -9.24
CA LYS A 126 -18.11 2.63 -7.77
C LYS A 126 -18.40 3.96 -7.06
N ILE A 127 -18.70 5.04 -7.79
CA ILE A 127 -19.16 6.31 -7.19
C ILE A 127 -20.61 6.20 -6.68
N ASN A 128 -21.41 5.22 -7.15
CA ASN A 128 -22.85 5.13 -6.84
C ASN A 128 -23.30 4.03 -5.84
N GLN A 129 -22.40 3.23 -5.25
CA GLN A 129 -22.82 2.09 -4.38
C GLN A 129 -22.52 2.23 -2.87
N ARG A 130 -22.04 3.39 -2.39
CA ARG A 130 -21.90 3.64 -0.93
C ARG A 130 -22.98 4.53 -0.30
N LYS A 131 -24.03 4.93 -1.03
CA LYS A 131 -25.14 5.78 -0.51
C LYS A 131 -26.48 5.07 -0.26
N LYS A 132 -26.59 3.75 -0.44
CA LYS A 132 -27.85 3.02 -0.16
C LYS A 132 -27.64 1.69 0.57
N LYS A 133 -27.23 1.73 1.84
CA LYS A 133 -27.68 0.71 2.81
C LYS A 133 -27.44 1.20 4.23
N GLY A 134 -28.55 1.47 4.93
CA GLY A 134 -28.54 1.75 6.36
C GLY A 134 -29.42 2.93 6.76
N ASN A 135 -30.73 2.84 6.53
CA ASN A 135 -31.71 3.51 7.38
C ASN A 135 -32.93 2.60 7.56
N ASN A 136 -33.34 2.49 8.83
CA ASN A 136 -34.55 1.87 9.40
C ASN A 136 -34.39 0.35 9.67
N THR A 137 -34.49 -0.18 10.90
CA THR A 137 -35.39 0.16 12.02
C THR A 137 -34.80 -0.18 13.41
N VAL A 138 -35.45 0.34 14.44
CA VAL A 138 -35.05 0.52 15.86
C VAL A 138 -35.48 -0.65 16.77
N ARG A 139 -34.61 -0.97 17.76
CA ARG A 139 -34.78 -1.62 19.10
C ARG A 139 -35.51 -2.98 19.24
N LYS A 140 -34.85 -3.90 19.97
CA LYS A 140 -35.26 -4.34 21.33
C LYS A 140 -34.16 -5.16 22.03
N SER A 141 -33.99 -4.84 23.31
CA SER A 141 -33.13 -5.43 24.35
C SER A 141 -33.59 -6.81 24.79
N HIS A 142 -32.67 -7.71 25.14
CA HIS A 142 -32.90 -8.69 26.21
C HIS A 142 -31.62 -8.95 27.01
N LEU A 143 -31.66 -8.50 28.27
CA LEU A 143 -30.81 -8.93 29.38
C LEU A 143 -31.17 -10.37 29.74
N ASN A 144 -30.19 -11.14 30.23
CA ASN A 144 -30.41 -12.06 31.35
C ASN A 144 -29.14 -12.12 32.21
N SER A 145 -29.32 -11.73 33.48
CA SER A 145 -28.36 -11.86 34.57
C SER A 145 -28.42 -13.25 35.20
N THR A 146 -27.28 -13.75 35.68
CA THR A 146 -27.07 -14.59 36.89
C THR A 146 -25.56 -14.90 36.89
N LEU A 147 -24.75 -14.64 37.91
CA LEU A 147 -24.86 -14.99 39.32
C LEU A 147 -23.99 -14.06 40.18
N THR A 148 -24.53 -13.70 41.33
CA THR A 148 -23.91 -13.06 42.49
C THR A 148 -23.01 -14.04 43.27
N ARG A 149 -21.82 -13.61 43.74
CA ARG A 149 -21.39 -13.84 45.14
C ARG A 149 -20.14 -13.04 45.56
N ILE A 150 -20.42 -12.22 46.57
CA ILE A 150 -19.61 -11.57 47.63
C ILE A 150 -18.42 -12.42 48.12
N PHE A 151 -17.25 -11.81 48.40
CA PHE A 151 -16.65 -11.68 49.75
C PHE A 151 -15.34 -10.87 49.75
N ASN A 152 -15.22 -10.03 50.80
CA ASN A 152 -14.08 -9.21 51.19
C ASN A 152 -12.90 -10.05 51.75
N LEU A 153 -11.79 -9.33 52.02
CA LEU A 153 -10.74 -9.50 53.05
C LEU A 153 -9.36 -10.02 52.60
N GLY A 154 -8.33 -9.19 52.84
CA GLY A 154 -6.92 -9.59 52.82
C GLY A 154 -5.95 -8.40 52.91
N ARG A 155 -5.82 -7.80 54.10
CA ARG A 155 -4.77 -6.82 54.43
C ARG A 155 -3.41 -7.50 54.69
N SER A 156 -2.34 -6.78 54.31
CA SER A 156 -0.95 -6.75 54.83
C SER A 156 -0.06 -7.99 54.73
N PHE A 157 1.22 -7.82 54.33
CA PHE A 157 2.38 -7.74 55.25
C PHE A 157 3.76 -7.71 54.54
N PHE A 158 4.67 -6.92 55.12
CA PHE A 158 6.16 -6.95 55.13
C PHE A 158 7.04 -6.16 54.13
N THR A 159 7.74 -5.17 54.72
CA THR A 159 9.06 -4.56 54.43
C THR A 159 10.20 -5.56 54.79
N PRO A 160 11.53 -5.26 54.81
CA PRO A 160 12.24 -4.05 55.27
C PRO A 160 12.73 -3.11 54.16
#